data_AF-E3HTJ9-F1
#
_entry.id   AF-E3HTJ9-F1
#
_cell.length_a   1.000
_cell.length_b   1.000
_cell.length_c   1.000
_cell.angle_alpha   90.00
_cell.angle_beta   90.00
_cell.angle_gamma   90.00
#
_symmetry.space_group_name_H-M   'P 1'
#
loop_
_entity.id
_entity.type
_entity.pdbx_description
1 polymer ?
#
loop_
_entity_poly.entity_id
_entity_poly.type
_entity_poly.pdbx_seq_one_letter_code
_entity_poly.pdbx_strand_id
1 'polypeptide(L)'
;MCGIVGVIGRGPVNQLLYDSLLLLQHRGQDAAGIATSQGNQFNMYKAHGLVRDVFRTRNMRALPGTSGVGQVRYPTAGSSASEEEAQPFYVNAPFGIMFAHNGNLTNWRELRESLYRVDRRHINTNSDSEVLLNVLAHELQSSANGVSLDDDAIFRAVSALHKRVRGAYAVVAQISGYGLLAFRDPNGIRPLCIGRQETEEGVEWMVASESVALEGSGFAFVRDVEPGEAVFVDLDGRFVSRQCADNPQLVPCIFEYVYFARPDSLIDGVSVYDARLRMGEYLADKVARNMRLGDIDVVMPIPDSSRPAAMQLAARLNLDYREGLIKNRYVGRTFIMPGQAVRRKSVRQKLNAIGMEFKGKNVLLVDDSIVRGTTSREIVDMARAAGANKVYFASAAPPVRFPNVYGIDMPTQSELIATGRNDEEIARAIGADSLVYQDLHDMQQSVRDINPKLSRFEASCFDGEYVTGDITAEYLARLGQSRAEPGEEGGASGLQFNMGYAASDA
;
A
#
# COMPACT_ATOMS: atom_id res chain seq x y z
N MET A 1 -1.31 2.69 1.57
CA MET A 1 -0.50 2.12 0.48
C MET A 1 -1.47 1.65 -0.56
N CYS A 2 -1.22 1.85 -1.85
CA CYS A 2 -2.20 1.62 -2.91
C CYS A 2 -1.81 0.42 -3.77
N GLY A 3 -2.73 -0.06 -4.61
CA GLY A 3 -2.41 -1.01 -5.68
C GLY A 3 -2.50 -0.30 -7.03
N ILE A 4 -1.53 -0.53 -7.90
CA ILE A 4 -1.50 0.03 -9.26
C ILE A 4 -1.33 -1.07 -10.31
N VAL A 5 -1.89 -0.83 -11.49
CA VAL A 5 -1.74 -1.68 -12.68
C VAL A 5 -1.62 -0.80 -13.93
N GLY A 6 -0.79 -1.19 -14.88
CA GLY A 6 -0.70 -0.60 -16.22
C GLY A 6 -0.62 -1.69 -17.28
N VAL A 7 -1.28 -1.50 -18.42
CA VAL A 7 -1.38 -2.51 -19.48
C VAL A 7 -1.16 -1.89 -20.85
N ILE A 8 -0.36 -2.55 -21.68
CA ILE A 8 -0.33 -2.42 -23.15
C ILE A 8 -0.84 -3.75 -23.73
N GLY A 9 -2.06 -3.73 -24.27
CA GLY A 9 -2.72 -4.89 -24.88
C GLY A 9 -2.84 -4.77 -26.41
N ARG A 10 -3.38 -5.82 -27.03
CA ARG A 10 -3.78 -5.87 -28.44
C ARG A 10 -5.30 -5.80 -28.62
N GLY A 11 -6.04 -6.22 -27.59
CA GLY A 11 -7.48 -6.02 -27.47
C GLY A 11 -7.90 -4.96 -26.44
N PRO A 12 -9.21 -4.77 -26.22
CA PRO A 12 -9.73 -3.89 -25.17
C PRO A 12 -9.24 -4.26 -23.77
N VAL A 13 -8.69 -3.30 -23.01
CA VAL A 13 -8.06 -3.57 -21.70
C VAL A 13 -8.91 -3.20 -20.47
N ASN A 14 -10.09 -2.63 -20.66
CA ASN A 14 -10.93 -2.19 -19.54
C ASN A 14 -11.27 -3.33 -18.56
N GLN A 15 -11.73 -4.47 -19.07
CA GLN A 15 -12.06 -5.62 -18.24
C GLN A 15 -10.82 -6.20 -17.57
N LEU A 16 -9.70 -6.29 -18.29
CA LEU A 16 -8.41 -6.74 -17.77
C LEU A 16 -7.92 -5.86 -16.60
N LEU A 17 -8.00 -4.53 -16.73
CA LEU A 17 -7.68 -3.59 -15.67
C LEU A 17 -8.61 -3.77 -14.46
N TYR A 18 -9.91 -3.92 -14.69
CA TYR A 18 -10.90 -4.15 -13.63
C TYR A 18 -10.61 -5.44 -12.84
N ASP A 19 -10.37 -6.57 -13.52
CA ASP A 19 -10.10 -7.86 -12.89
C ASP A 19 -8.75 -7.85 -12.14
N SER A 20 -7.74 -7.18 -12.71
CA SER A 20 -6.45 -6.96 -12.04
C SER A 20 -6.60 -6.16 -10.74
N LEU A 21 -7.43 -5.11 -10.75
CA LEU A 21 -7.69 -4.32 -9.54
C LEU A 21 -8.48 -5.09 -8.47
N LEU A 22 -9.36 -6.04 -8.86
CA LEU A 22 -10.01 -6.93 -7.90
C LEU A 22 -8.98 -7.82 -7.18
N LEU A 23 -7.97 -8.30 -7.89
CA LEU A 23 -6.88 -9.10 -7.31
C LEU A 23 -5.99 -8.29 -6.36
N LEU A 24 -5.91 -6.97 -6.57
CA LEU A 24 -5.16 -6.02 -5.74
C LEU A 24 -6.04 -5.29 -4.70
N GLN A 25 -7.33 -5.63 -4.56
CA GLN A 25 -8.29 -4.90 -3.72
C GLN A 25 -7.88 -4.86 -2.22
N HIS A 26 -7.08 -5.81 -1.74
CA HIS A 26 -6.54 -5.79 -0.37
C HIS A 26 -5.59 -4.61 -0.14
N ARG A 27 -4.96 -4.09 -1.21
CA ARG A 27 -4.12 -2.89 -1.14
C ARG A 27 -4.91 -1.61 -1.02
N GLY A 28 -6.24 -1.59 -1.08
CA GLY A 28 -6.99 -0.35 -0.97
C GLY A 28 -8.47 -0.54 -1.23
N GLN A 29 -9.33 -0.01 -0.35
CA GLN A 29 -10.78 -0.22 -0.38
C GLN A 29 -11.57 1.10 -0.27
N ASP A 30 -10.87 2.23 -0.34
CA ASP A 30 -11.46 3.54 -0.15
C ASP A 30 -11.93 4.16 -1.47
N ALA A 31 -11.16 4.00 -2.54
CA ALA A 31 -11.50 4.42 -3.89
C ALA A 31 -10.86 3.50 -4.93
N ALA A 32 -11.39 3.53 -6.15
CA ALA A 32 -10.81 2.88 -7.30
C ALA A 32 -10.95 3.75 -8.55
N GLY A 33 -10.02 3.62 -9.49
CA GLY A 33 -10.06 4.33 -10.77
C GLY A 33 -9.40 3.56 -11.90
N ILE A 34 -9.95 3.71 -13.11
CA ILE A 34 -9.42 3.15 -14.35
C ILE A 34 -9.39 4.27 -15.37
N ALA A 35 -8.29 4.34 -16.11
CA ALA A 35 -8.13 5.23 -17.24
C ALA A 35 -7.55 4.46 -18.44
N THR A 36 -8.16 4.63 -19.61
CA THR A 36 -7.85 3.89 -20.84
C THR A 36 -7.54 4.85 -21.97
N SER A 37 -6.72 4.41 -22.91
CA SER A 37 -6.29 5.18 -24.08
C SER A 37 -6.80 4.51 -25.35
N GLN A 38 -7.53 5.30 -26.15
CA GLN A 38 -8.01 4.92 -27.48
C GLN A 38 -7.46 5.92 -28.49
N GLY A 39 -6.42 5.52 -29.22
CA GLY A 39 -5.65 6.47 -30.04
C GLY A 39 -5.07 7.58 -29.16
N ASN A 40 -5.40 8.83 -29.47
CA ASN A 40 -4.92 10.01 -28.73
C ASN A 40 -5.91 10.52 -27.67
N GLN A 41 -7.01 9.79 -27.43
CA GLN A 41 -8.02 10.17 -26.44
C GLN A 41 -7.88 9.30 -25.18
N PHE A 42 -8.11 9.93 -24.04
CA PHE A 42 -8.18 9.27 -22.76
C PHE A 42 -9.60 9.22 -22.23
N ASN A 43 -9.96 8.07 -21.68
CA ASN A 43 -11.23 7.85 -21.02
C ASN A 43 -10.95 7.44 -19.58
N MET A 44 -11.57 8.11 -18.61
CA MET A 44 -11.29 7.89 -17.19
C MET A 44 -12.57 7.82 -16.38
N TYR A 45 -12.60 6.89 -15.43
CA TYR A 45 -13.63 6.84 -14.40
C TYR A 45 -12.99 6.46 -13.07
N LYS A 46 -13.27 7.23 -12.02
CA LYS A 46 -12.80 7.01 -10.67
C LYS A 46 -13.88 7.43 -9.68
N ALA A 47 -14.01 6.70 -8.58
CA ALA A 47 -14.94 7.04 -7.51
C ALA A 47 -14.54 6.37 -6.19
N HIS A 48 -15.18 6.78 -5.09
CA HIS A 48 -15.07 6.10 -3.81
C HIS A 48 -15.74 4.72 -3.82
N GLY A 49 -15.13 3.78 -3.11
CA GLY A 49 -15.66 2.43 -2.88
C GLY A 49 -14.73 1.32 -3.34
N LEU A 50 -15.24 0.09 -3.24
CA LEU A 50 -14.59 -1.10 -3.80
C LEU A 50 -14.68 -1.07 -5.32
N VAL A 51 -13.74 -1.72 -6.01
CA VAL A 51 -13.69 -1.82 -7.47
C VAL A 51 -15.05 -2.26 -8.05
N ARG A 52 -15.63 -3.31 -7.47
CA ARG A 52 -16.94 -3.85 -7.89
C ARG A 52 -18.11 -2.86 -7.75
N ASP A 53 -18.01 -1.91 -6.82
CA ASP A 53 -19.07 -0.96 -6.52
C ASP A 53 -18.90 0.32 -7.37
N VAL A 54 -17.65 0.68 -7.67
CA VAL A 54 -17.26 1.81 -8.52
C VAL A 54 -17.61 1.56 -9.99
N PHE A 55 -17.22 0.42 -10.57
CA PHE A 55 -17.39 0.18 -12.00
C PHE A 55 -18.66 -0.60 -12.32
N ARG A 56 -19.68 0.12 -12.79
CA ARG A 56 -20.89 -0.49 -13.37
C ARG A 56 -20.73 -0.65 -14.87
N THR A 57 -21.61 -1.43 -15.50
CA THR A 57 -21.60 -1.70 -16.96
C THR A 57 -21.50 -0.43 -17.80
N ARG A 58 -22.20 0.66 -17.43
CA ARG A 58 -22.12 1.95 -18.15
C ARG A 58 -20.73 2.59 -18.08
N ASN A 59 -20.05 2.45 -16.93
CA ASN A 59 -18.71 3.00 -16.71
C ASN A 59 -17.71 2.19 -17.54
N MET A 60 -17.83 0.86 -17.55
CA MET A 60 -16.97 -0.02 -18.36
C MET A 60 -17.11 0.25 -19.87
N ARG A 61 -18.32 0.52 -20.35
CA ARG A 61 -18.56 0.91 -21.76
C ARG A 61 -17.96 2.26 -22.12
N ALA A 62 -17.75 3.14 -21.14
CA ALA A 62 -17.14 4.45 -21.32
C ALA A 62 -15.60 4.40 -21.20
N LEU A 63 -14.99 3.22 -21.10
CA LEU A 63 -13.54 3.02 -21.01
C LEU A 63 -13.00 2.23 -22.22
N PRO A 64 -13.17 2.69 -23.47
CA PRO A 64 -12.56 2.02 -24.61
C PRO A 64 -11.05 2.29 -24.66
N GLY A 65 -10.30 1.33 -25.18
CA GLY A 65 -8.86 1.47 -25.40
C GLY A 65 -8.12 0.14 -25.30
N THR A 66 -6.94 0.09 -25.90
CA THR A 66 -6.03 -1.07 -25.89
C THR A 66 -4.88 -0.90 -24.90
N SER A 67 -4.82 0.23 -24.21
CA SER A 67 -3.87 0.48 -23.13
C SER A 67 -4.51 1.31 -22.03
N GLY A 68 -3.94 1.28 -20.83
CA GLY A 68 -4.47 2.02 -19.71
C GLY A 68 -3.80 1.73 -18.39
N VAL A 69 -4.24 2.46 -17.37
CA VAL A 69 -3.76 2.36 -16.00
C VAL A 69 -4.95 2.27 -15.04
N GLY A 70 -4.74 1.59 -13.92
CA GLY A 70 -5.73 1.41 -12.87
C GLY A 70 -5.11 1.57 -11.48
N GLN A 71 -5.96 1.96 -10.52
CA GLN A 71 -5.53 2.14 -9.14
C GLN A 71 -6.65 1.75 -8.15
N VAL A 72 -6.24 1.18 -7.01
CA VAL A 72 -7.05 1.05 -5.80
C VAL A 72 -6.38 1.79 -4.64
N ARG A 73 -7.16 2.66 -3.97
CA ARG A 73 -6.66 3.56 -2.93
C ARG A 73 -6.90 3.00 -1.54
N TYR A 74 -5.85 2.97 -0.74
CA TYR A 74 -5.96 2.92 0.72
C TYR A 74 -5.88 4.34 1.26
N PRO A 75 -6.74 4.72 2.21
CA PRO A 75 -6.76 6.08 2.72
C PRO A 75 -5.44 6.37 3.44
N THR A 76 -4.74 7.42 3.02
CA THR A 76 -3.52 7.94 3.64
C THR A 76 -3.75 9.40 4.07
N ALA A 77 -2.84 9.95 4.89
CA ALA A 77 -2.89 11.35 5.26
C ALA A 77 -2.85 12.26 4.02
N GLY A 78 -3.81 13.17 3.89
CA GLY A 78 -3.97 14.07 2.74
C GLY A 78 -4.58 13.43 1.48
N SER A 79 -4.96 12.15 1.54
CA SER A 79 -5.57 11.29 0.51
C SER A 79 -7.10 11.11 0.53
N SER A 80 -7.74 11.27 1.70
CA SER A 80 -8.90 10.42 2.04
C SER A 80 -10.28 11.09 1.95
N ALA A 81 -10.34 12.42 2.00
CA ALA A 81 -11.63 13.12 2.12
C ALA A 81 -12.26 13.50 0.77
N SER A 82 -11.44 13.59 -0.28
CA SER A 82 -11.88 14.04 -1.60
C SER A 82 -11.89 12.90 -2.63
N GLU A 83 -12.95 12.85 -3.42
CA GLU A 83 -13.03 11.98 -4.60
C GLU A 83 -12.07 12.44 -5.70
N GLU A 84 -11.76 13.73 -5.76
CA GLU A 84 -10.80 14.31 -6.71
C GLU A 84 -9.38 13.77 -6.48
N GLU A 85 -9.07 13.39 -5.23
CA GLU A 85 -7.82 12.76 -4.84
C GLU A 85 -7.75 11.27 -5.19
N ALA A 86 -8.81 10.68 -5.75
CA ALA A 86 -8.75 9.33 -6.28
C ALA A 86 -7.86 9.32 -7.52
N GLN A 87 -7.14 8.22 -7.73
CA GLN A 87 -6.27 8.03 -8.88
C GLN A 87 -6.96 7.13 -9.91
N PRO A 88 -6.58 7.17 -11.20
CA PRO A 88 -5.48 7.93 -11.80
C PRO A 88 -5.68 9.45 -11.83
N PHE A 89 -4.58 10.20 -11.83
CA PHE A 89 -4.56 11.63 -12.16
C PHE A 89 -4.27 11.83 -13.66
N TYR A 90 -4.61 13.00 -14.18
CA TYR A 90 -4.37 13.38 -15.56
C TYR A 90 -3.89 14.83 -15.67
N VAL A 91 -2.94 15.07 -16.59
CA VAL A 91 -2.59 16.41 -17.09
C VAL A 91 -2.57 16.39 -18.61
N ASN A 92 -3.06 17.46 -19.24
CA ASN A 92 -3.12 17.58 -20.69
C ASN A 92 -1.81 18.02 -21.35
N ALA A 93 -0.85 18.57 -20.58
CA ALA A 93 0.39 19.11 -21.12
C ALA A 93 1.63 18.77 -20.24
N PRO A 94 2.74 18.33 -20.86
CA PRO A 94 2.90 18.07 -22.30
C PRO A 94 2.23 16.74 -22.70
N PHE A 95 1.87 16.61 -23.99
CA PHE A 95 1.35 15.39 -24.66
C PHE A 95 0.00 14.83 -24.17
N GLY A 96 -0.27 14.87 -22.87
CA GLY A 96 -1.34 14.14 -22.20
C GLY A 96 -0.77 12.95 -21.44
N ILE A 97 -0.89 12.96 -20.11
CA ILE A 97 -0.34 11.93 -19.23
C ILE A 97 -1.40 11.48 -18.23
N MET A 98 -1.72 10.18 -18.21
CA MET A 98 -2.48 9.54 -17.12
C MET A 98 -1.51 8.86 -16.16
N PHE A 99 -1.78 8.89 -14.86
CA PHE A 99 -0.78 8.54 -13.86
C PHE A 99 -1.39 7.88 -12.62
N ALA A 100 -0.80 6.77 -12.18
CA ALA A 100 -1.11 6.13 -10.92
C ALA A 100 0.17 5.81 -10.14
N HIS A 101 0.08 5.96 -8.81
CA HIS A 101 1.18 5.91 -7.88
C HIS A 101 0.81 5.13 -6.62
N ASN A 102 1.73 4.27 -6.19
CA ASN A 102 1.75 3.67 -4.87
C ASN A 102 3.01 4.12 -4.13
N GLY A 103 2.84 4.89 -3.06
CA GLY A 103 3.96 5.40 -2.27
C GLY A 103 3.60 6.63 -1.46
N ASN A 104 4.62 7.35 -1.00
CA ASN A 104 4.49 8.68 -0.42
C ASN A 104 5.76 9.49 -0.66
N LEU A 105 5.59 10.75 -1.07
CA LEU A 105 6.70 11.70 -1.18
C LEU A 105 6.95 12.42 0.14
N THR A 106 8.18 12.35 0.64
CA THR A 106 8.58 12.99 1.90
C THR A 106 8.74 14.51 1.75
N ASN A 107 9.08 14.97 0.54
CA ASN A 107 9.29 16.38 0.21
C ASN A 107 8.17 17.01 -0.64
N TRP A 108 6.95 16.45 -0.64
CA TRP A 108 5.85 16.93 -1.50
C TRP A 108 5.50 18.41 -1.32
N ARG A 109 5.64 18.97 -0.11
CA ARG A 109 5.34 20.39 0.17
C ARG A 109 6.35 21.32 -0.51
N GLU A 110 7.63 20.97 -0.43
CA GLU A 110 8.71 21.68 -1.12
C GLU A 110 8.50 21.61 -2.64
N LEU A 111 8.17 20.42 -3.15
CA LEU A 111 7.88 20.23 -4.57
C LEU A 111 6.64 21.02 -5.02
N ARG A 112 5.57 21.06 -4.23
CA ARG A 112 4.37 21.86 -4.53
C ARG A 112 4.71 23.35 -4.66
N GLU A 113 5.55 23.87 -3.77
CA GLU A 113 6.02 25.26 -3.84
C GLU A 113 6.90 25.51 -5.07
N SER A 114 7.84 24.59 -5.37
CA SER A 114 8.67 24.64 -6.57
C SER A 114 7.85 24.60 -7.86
N LEU A 115 6.87 23.70 -7.95
CA LEU A 115 5.98 23.57 -9.11
C LEU A 115 5.20 24.86 -9.35
N TYR A 116 4.73 25.51 -8.29
CA TYR A 116 4.02 26.78 -8.40
C TYR A 116 4.94 27.94 -8.82
N ARG A 117 6.09 28.11 -8.15
CA ARG A 117 6.96 29.29 -8.34
C ARG A 117 7.86 29.19 -9.57
N VAL A 118 8.38 28.02 -9.87
CA VAL A 118 9.37 27.79 -10.94
C VAL A 118 8.67 27.25 -12.17
N ASP A 119 7.96 26.14 -12.02
CA ASP A 119 7.41 25.38 -13.15
C ASP A 119 6.06 25.93 -13.63
N ARG A 120 5.47 26.87 -12.88
CA ARG A 120 4.17 27.53 -13.11
C ARG A 120 3.02 26.53 -13.27
N ARG A 121 3.05 25.45 -12.50
CA ARG A 121 2.03 24.40 -12.43
C ARG A 121 1.22 24.54 -11.15
N HIS A 122 -0.09 24.68 -11.31
CA HIS A 122 -1.03 24.66 -10.18
C HIS A 122 -1.30 23.21 -9.74
N ILE A 123 -1.44 23.00 -8.42
CA ILE A 123 -1.77 21.72 -7.81
C ILE A 123 -3.09 21.88 -7.05
N ASN A 124 -4.11 21.17 -7.53
CA ASN A 124 -5.50 21.36 -7.13
C ASN A 124 -5.88 20.57 -5.87
N THR A 125 -5.16 19.48 -5.58
CA THR A 125 -5.42 18.59 -4.43
C THR A 125 -4.30 18.66 -3.38
N ASN A 126 -4.45 17.90 -2.29
CA ASN A 126 -3.39 17.67 -1.31
C ASN A 126 -2.70 16.30 -1.50
N SER A 127 -2.95 15.63 -2.64
CA SER A 127 -2.28 14.38 -2.98
C SER A 127 -0.86 14.65 -3.49
N ASP A 128 0.11 14.01 -2.86
CA ASP A 128 1.49 13.94 -3.33
C ASP A 128 1.61 13.29 -4.72
N SER A 129 0.61 12.51 -5.13
CA SER A 129 0.55 11.86 -6.44
C SER A 129 0.30 12.87 -7.56
N GLU A 130 -0.48 13.93 -7.31
CA GLU A 130 -0.66 15.04 -8.28
C GLU A 130 0.63 15.86 -8.40
N VAL A 131 1.34 16.05 -7.28
CA VAL A 131 2.67 16.67 -7.26
C VAL A 131 3.65 15.85 -8.09
N LEU A 132 3.72 14.52 -7.87
CA LEU A 132 4.62 13.63 -8.59
C LEU A 132 4.31 13.60 -10.11
N LEU A 133 3.04 13.54 -10.49
CA LEU A 133 2.60 13.67 -11.88
C LEU A 133 3.11 14.97 -12.51
N ASN A 134 2.97 16.10 -11.81
CA ASN A 134 3.37 17.39 -12.37
C ASN A 134 4.89 17.58 -12.43
N VAL A 135 5.66 16.96 -11.53
CA VAL A 135 7.12 16.86 -11.66
C VAL A 135 7.46 16.07 -12.93
N LEU A 136 6.88 14.87 -13.11
CA LEU A 136 7.11 14.05 -14.31
C LEU A 136 6.75 14.81 -15.59
N ALA A 137 5.60 15.48 -15.61
CA ALA A 137 5.14 16.26 -16.75
C ALA A 137 6.10 17.41 -17.09
N HIS A 138 6.63 18.09 -16.07
CA HIS A 138 7.66 19.12 -16.27
C HIS A 138 8.96 18.53 -16.83
N GLU A 139 9.47 17.44 -16.25
CA GLU A 139 10.72 16.83 -16.73
C GLU A 139 10.61 16.27 -18.14
N LEU A 140 9.44 15.72 -18.52
CA LEU A 140 9.15 15.29 -19.89
C LEU A 140 9.15 16.48 -20.85
N GLN A 141 8.55 17.61 -20.46
CA GLN A 141 8.56 18.83 -21.26
C GLN A 141 9.98 19.35 -21.48
N SER A 142 10.80 19.36 -20.43
CA SER A 142 12.19 19.82 -20.48
C SER A 142 13.12 18.89 -21.26
N SER A 143 12.81 17.58 -21.28
CA SER A 143 13.63 16.57 -21.96
C SER A 143 13.24 16.33 -23.43
N ALA A 144 12.05 16.78 -23.84
CA ALA A 144 11.52 16.60 -25.18
C ALA A 144 12.26 17.44 -26.23
N ASN A 145 12.38 16.89 -27.44
CA ASN A 145 12.94 17.57 -28.60
C ASN A 145 11.79 18.16 -29.42
N GLY A 146 11.41 19.41 -29.12
CA GLY A 146 10.28 20.06 -29.78
C GLY A 146 8.94 19.40 -29.42
N VAL A 147 8.27 18.78 -30.40
CA VAL A 147 6.95 18.12 -30.21
C VAL A 147 7.03 16.60 -30.12
N SER A 148 8.23 16.02 -30.24
CA SER A 148 8.44 14.58 -30.18
C SER A 148 9.12 14.15 -28.89
N LEU A 149 8.74 12.97 -28.40
CA LEU A 149 9.32 12.31 -27.25
C LEU A 149 9.96 11.00 -27.70
N ASP A 150 11.28 10.89 -27.58
CA ASP A 150 12.02 9.65 -27.82
C ASP A 150 12.30 8.92 -26.50
N ASP A 151 12.73 7.66 -26.60
CA ASP A 151 13.08 6.83 -25.44
C ASP A 151 14.10 7.53 -24.53
N ASP A 152 15.12 8.18 -25.11
CA ASP A 152 16.15 8.87 -24.34
C ASP A 152 15.58 10.05 -23.54
N ALA A 153 14.65 10.81 -24.10
CA ALA A 153 13.96 11.90 -23.42
C ALA A 153 13.11 11.39 -22.26
N ILE A 154 12.39 10.27 -22.44
CA ILE A 154 11.60 9.63 -21.37
C ILE A 154 12.51 9.25 -20.20
N PHE A 155 13.60 8.53 -20.49
CA PHE A 155 14.51 8.08 -19.43
C PHE A 155 15.31 9.22 -18.79
N ARG A 156 15.67 10.27 -19.54
CA ARG A 156 16.26 11.50 -18.98
C ARG A 156 15.27 12.19 -18.03
N ALA A 157 13.99 12.26 -18.40
CA ALA A 157 12.96 12.87 -17.56
C ALA A 157 12.80 12.12 -16.24
N VAL A 158 12.77 10.77 -16.26
CA VAL A 158 12.72 9.98 -15.02
C VAL A 158 13.99 10.17 -14.20
N SER A 159 15.16 10.25 -14.84
CA SER A 159 16.42 10.51 -14.13
C SER A 159 16.45 11.88 -13.43
N ALA A 160 15.89 12.90 -14.06
CA ALA A 160 15.75 14.23 -13.46
C ALA A 160 14.71 14.23 -12.32
N LEU A 161 13.60 13.50 -12.50
CA LEU A 161 12.59 13.30 -11.46
C LEU A 161 13.19 12.65 -10.20
N HIS A 162 13.98 11.58 -10.35
CA HIS A 162 14.65 10.92 -9.21
C HIS A 162 15.56 11.86 -8.41
N LYS A 163 16.09 12.91 -9.03
CA LYS A 163 16.93 13.91 -8.35
C LYS A 163 16.13 14.95 -7.57
N ARG A 164 14.87 15.20 -7.96
CA ARG A 164 13.98 16.17 -7.31
C ARG A 164 13.14 15.54 -6.20
N VAL A 165 12.71 14.30 -6.41
CA VAL A 165 11.71 13.64 -5.58
C VAL A 165 12.37 12.79 -4.51
N ARG A 166 11.91 12.92 -3.26
CA ARG A 166 12.32 12.07 -2.13
C ARG A 166 11.12 11.34 -1.54
N GLY A 167 11.35 10.11 -1.10
CA GLY A 167 10.32 9.23 -0.57
C GLY A 167 10.36 7.86 -1.22
N ALA A 168 9.20 7.22 -1.29
CA ALA A 168 9.04 5.89 -1.88
C ALA A 168 7.90 5.95 -2.88
N TYR A 169 8.07 5.29 -4.03
CA TYR A 169 7.10 5.34 -5.12
C TYR A 169 7.29 4.19 -6.11
N ALA A 170 6.19 3.55 -6.44
CA ALA A 170 6.01 2.76 -7.66
C ALA A 170 5.00 3.50 -8.53
N VAL A 171 5.29 3.65 -9.81
CA VAL A 171 4.48 4.45 -10.73
C VAL A 171 4.19 3.69 -12.01
N VAL A 172 2.97 3.86 -12.51
CA VAL A 172 2.58 3.55 -13.90
C VAL A 172 1.94 4.79 -14.52
N ALA A 173 2.34 5.13 -15.74
CA ALA A 173 1.87 6.31 -16.45
C ALA A 173 1.68 6.01 -17.94
N GLN A 174 0.55 6.41 -18.51
CA GLN A 174 0.28 6.35 -19.94
C GLN A 174 0.54 7.72 -20.56
N ILE A 175 1.43 7.78 -21.55
CA ILE A 175 1.74 9.00 -22.31
C ILE A 175 1.05 8.90 -23.68
N SER A 176 0.19 9.88 -23.99
CA SER A 176 -0.69 9.85 -25.17
C SER A 176 0.12 9.75 -26.47
N GLY A 177 -0.21 8.77 -27.32
CA GLY A 177 0.48 8.54 -28.59
C GLY A 177 1.87 7.89 -28.48
N TYR A 178 2.38 7.63 -27.27
CA TYR A 178 3.71 7.07 -27.06
C TYR A 178 3.67 5.68 -26.42
N GLY A 179 3.06 5.52 -25.25
CA GLY A 179 3.06 4.22 -24.56
C GLY A 179 2.95 4.30 -23.04
N LEU A 180 3.24 3.17 -22.39
CA LEU A 180 3.21 2.98 -20.95
C LEU A 180 4.62 3.11 -20.37
N LEU A 181 4.79 4.05 -19.45
CA LEU A 181 5.96 4.23 -18.63
C LEU A 181 5.69 3.67 -17.22
N ALA A 182 6.63 2.91 -16.68
CA ALA A 182 6.62 2.47 -15.30
C ALA A 182 7.99 2.70 -14.67
N PHE A 183 8.05 3.10 -13.40
CA PHE A 183 9.32 3.27 -12.69
C PHE A 183 9.17 3.09 -11.19
N ARG A 184 10.30 2.78 -10.54
CA ARG A 184 10.39 2.48 -9.11
C ARG A 184 11.39 3.42 -8.44
N ASP A 185 11.16 3.76 -7.17
CA ASP A 185 12.05 4.63 -6.41
C ASP A 185 13.49 4.06 -6.32
N PRO A 186 14.51 4.93 -6.16
CA PRO A 186 15.93 4.51 -6.11
C PRO A 186 16.27 3.51 -5.00
N ASN A 187 15.42 3.38 -3.97
CA ASN A 187 15.59 2.45 -2.86
C ASN A 187 14.75 1.17 -3.01
N GLY A 188 13.97 1.02 -4.09
CA GLY A 188 13.13 -0.14 -4.32
C GLY A 188 12.08 -0.39 -3.23
N ILE A 189 11.62 0.65 -2.52
CA ILE A 189 10.83 0.50 -1.30
C ILE A 189 9.41 -0.03 -1.59
N ARG A 190 8.77 0.44 -2.66
CA ARG A 190 7.41 0.00 -3.06
C ARG A 190 7.49 -1.07 -4.16
N PRO A 191 6.69 -2.15 -4.09
CA PRO A 191 6.79 -3.24 -5.04
C PRO A 191 6.20 -2.86 -6.40
N LEU A 192 6.83 -3.36 -7.47
CA LEU A 192 6.39 -3.19 -8.85
C LEU A 192 7.00 -4.32 -9.70
N CYS A 193 6.17 -5.04 -10.44
CA CYS A 193 6.59 -6.19 -11.23
C CYS A 193 6.01 -6.17 -12.64
N ILE A 194 6.66 -6.89 -13.54
CA ILE A 194 6.38 -6.91 -14.98
C ILE A 194 5.91 -8.30 -15.39
N GLY A 195 4.81 -8.36 -16.12
CA GLY A 195 4.29 -9.56 -16.75
C GLY A 195 4.20 -9.41 -18.26
N ARG A 196 4.30 -10.54 -18.96
CA ARG A 196 4.21 -10.63 -20.42
C ARG A 196 3.24 -11.73 -20.83
N GLN A 197 2.47 -11.47 -21.88
CA GLN A 197 1.63 -12.49 -22.52
C GLN A 197 1.88 -12.48 -24.03
N GLU A 198 1.99 -13.67 -24.62
CA GLU A 198 1.98 -13.84 -26.08
C GLU A 198 0.57 -14.21 -26.52
N THR A 199 0.00 -13.44 -27.45
CA THR A 199 -1.30 -13.71 -28.06
C THR A 199 -1.14 -13.84 -29.57
N GLU A 200 -2.19 -14.29 -30.27
CA GLU A 200 -2.21 -14.34 -31.74
C GLU A 200 -2.04 -12.95 -32.38
N GLU A 201 -2.45 -11.88 -31.68
CA GLU A 201 -2.38 -10.50 -32.15
C GLU A 201 -1.05 -9.81 -31.80
N GLY A 202 -0.19 -10.45 -30.99
CA GLY A 202 1.13 -9.96 -30.62
C GLY A 202 1.44 -10.06 -29.13
N VAL A 203 2.51 -9.38 -28.72
CA VAL A 203 2.93 -9.37 -27.31
C VAL A 203 2.15 -8.30 -26.55
N GLU A 204 1.62 -8.68 -25.38
CA GLU A 204 1.02 -7.78 -24.40
C GLU A 204 1.92 -7.67 -23.16
N TRP A 205 1.89 -6.51 -22.52
CA TRP A 205 2.66 -6.22 -21.31
C TRP A 205 1.76 -5.69 -20.21
N MET A 206 1.99 -6.15 -18.99
CA MET A 206 1.35 -5.66 -17.78
C MET A 206 2.41 -5.31 -16.73
N VAL A 207 2.20 -4.21 -16.03
CA VAL A 207 2.97 -3.84 -14.84
C VAL A 207 2.02 -3.73 -13.67
N ALA A 208 2.35 -4.32 -12.52
CA ALA A 208 1.47 -4.33 -11.36
C ALA A 208 2.24 -4.25 -10.04
N SER A 209 1.56 -3.82 -8.96
CA SER A 209 2.16 -3.81 -7.62
C SER A 209 2.53 -5.20 -7.08
N GLU A 210 1.86 -6.26 -7.52
CA GLU A 210 2.10 -7.65 -7.08
C GLU A 210 1.94 -8.64 -8.22
N SER A 211 2.71 -9.73 -8.18
CA SER A 211 2.70 -10.79 -9.20
C SER A 211 1.34 -11.46 -9.34
N VAL A 212 0.54 -11.53 -8.27
CA VAL A 212 -0.79 -12.14 -8.28
C VAL A 212 -1.75 -11.49 -9.28
N ALA A 213 -1.57 -10.20 -9.58
CA ALA A 213 -2.36 -9.51 -10.61
C ALA A 213 -1.96 -9.96 -12.01
N LEU A 214 -0.66 -10.19 -12.23
CA LEU A 214 -0.11 -10.69 -13.50
C LEU A 214 -0.62 -12.10 -13.76
N GLU A 215 -0.32 -13.03 -12.84
CA GLU A 215 -0.62 -14.46 -12.98
C GLU A 215 -2.13 -14.71 -13.00
N GLY A 216 -2.88 -14.05 -12.11
CA GLY A 216 -4.33 -14.15 -12.05
C GLY A 216 -5.04 -13.58 -13.30
N SER A 217 -4.33 -12.79 -14.10
CA SER A 217 -4.83 -12.24 -15.37
C SER A 217 -4.21 -12.91 -16.60
N GLY A 218 -3.45 -13.99 -16.42
CA GLY A 218 -2.86 -14.78 -17.52
C GLY A 218 -1.52 -14.28 -18.06
N PHE A 219 -0.90 -13.29 -17.42
CA PHE A 219 0.44 -12.82 -17.77
C PHE A 219 1.50 -13.65 -17.05
N ALA A 220 2.51 -14.11 -17.78
CA ALA A 220 3.67 -14.76 -17.18
C ALA A 220 4.54 -13.70 -16.48
N PHE A 221 4.90 -13.95 -15.22
CA PHE A 221 5.84 -13.11 -14.49
C PHE A 221 7.20 -13.09 -15.20
N VAL A 222 7.75 -11.89 -15.41
CA VAL A 222 9.07 -11.70 -16.04
C VAL A 222 10.12 -11.39 -14.98
N ARG A 223 9.92 -10.30 -14.23
CA ARG A 223 10.78 -9.84 -13.13
C ARG A 223 10.14 -8.65 -12.40
N ASP A 224 10.69 -8.32 -11.24
CA ASP A 224 10.46 -7.03 -10.59
C ASP A 224 11.11 -5.88 -11.39
N VAL A 225 10.55 -4.67 -11.27
CA VAL A 225 11.21 -3.44 -11.72
C VAL A 225 12.32 -3.12 -10.71
N GLU A 226 13.54 -2.92 -11.19
CA GLU A 226 14.71 -2.72 -10.34
C GLU A 226 14.65 -1.34 -9.64
N PRO A 227 15.35 -1.15 -8.50
CA PRO A 227 15.42 0.16 -7.85
C PRO A 227 15.97 1.24 -8.80
N GLY A 228 15.24 2.35 -8.93
CA GLY A 228 15.58 3.45 -9.84
C GLY A 228 15.44 3.15 -11.33
N GLU A 229 14.97 1.96 -11.70
CA GLU A 229 14.72 1.61 -13.09
C GLU A 229 13.45 2.26 -13.60
N ALA A 230 13.50 2.68 -14.85
CA ALA A 230 12.34 2.98 -15.67
C ALA A 230 12.19 1.96 -16.80
N VAL A 231 10.96 1.58 -17.06
CA VAL A 231 10.52 0.67 -18.11
C VAL A 231 9.55 1.42 -19.00
N PHE A 232 9.73 1.33 -20.30
CA PHE A 232 8.83 1.90 -21.28
C PHE A 232 8.39 0.83 -22.28
N VAL A 233 7.09 0.75 -22.51
CA VAL A 233 6.47 -0.11 -23.52
C VAL A 233 5.69 0.78 -24.47
N ASP A 234 6.13 0.85 -25.73
CA ASP A 234 5.42 1.62 -26.74
C ASP A 234 4.10 0.96 -27.17
N LEU A 235 3.30 1.66 -27.97
CA LEU A 235 2.00 1.17 -28.45
C LEU A 235 2.12 -0.07 -29.35
N ASP A 236 3.29 -0.30 -29.95
CA ASP A 236 3.61 -1.50 -30.74
C ASP A 236 4.11 -2.66 -29.86
N GLY A 237 4.21 -2.45 -28.54
CA GLY A 237 4.61 -3.44 -27.53
C GLY A 237 6.12 -3.71 -27.48
N ARG A 238 6.94 -2.81 -28.04
CA ARG A 238 8.40 -2.85 -27.86
C ARG A 238 8.73 -2.44 -26.43
N PHE A 239 9.42 -3.33 -25.75
CA PHE A 239 9.85 -3.14 -24.38
C PHE A 239 11.28 -2.59 -24.33
N VAL A 240 11.49 -1.51 -23.59
CA VAL A 240 12.81 -0.95 -23.29
C VAL A 240 12.89 -0.63 -21.80
N SER A 241 14.04 -0.84 -21.18
CA SER A 241 14.29 -0.39 -19.80
C SER A 241 15.65 0.26 -19.63
N ARG A 242 15.76 1.13 -18.62
CA ARG A 242 16.99 1.86 -18.29
C ARG A 242 17.07 2.15 -16.80
N GLN A 243 18.28 2.05 -16.25
CA GLN A 243 18.59 2.59 -14.93
C GLN A 243 18.60 4.12 -14.98
N CYS A 244 17.77 4.76 -14.15
CA CYS A 244 17.57 6.21 -14.14
C CYS A 244 18.02 6.87 -12.82
N ALA A 245 18.42 6.09 -11.82
CA ALA A 245 18.91 6.61 -10.55
C ALA A 245 20.43 6.47 -10.40
N ASP A 246 21.02 7.44 -9.69
CA ASP A 246 22.40 7.36 -9.23
C ASP A 246 22.46 6.51 -7.95
N ASN A 247 23.35 5.51 -7.91
CA ASN A 247 23.55 4.61 -6.77
C ASN A 247 22.27 3.91 -6.26
N PRO A 248 21.51 3.21 -7.13
CA PRO A 248 20.31 2.50 -6.72
C PRO A 248 20.63 1.45 -5.64
N GLN A 249 19.73 1.29 -4.67
CA GLN A 249 19.84 0.31 -3.59
C GLN A 249 18.54 -0.47 -3.49
N LEU A 250 18.61 -1.78 -3.24
CA LEU A 250 17.43 -2.59 -3.01
C LEU A 250 17.14 -2.67 -1.50
N VAL A 251 16.18 -1.87 -1.05
CA VAL A 251 15.76 -1.75 0.36
C VAL A 251 14.23 -1.91 0.45
N PRO A 252 13.69 -3.11 0.12
CA PRO A 252 12.25 -3.32 0.03
C PRO A 252 11.57 -3.17 1.39
N CYS A 253 10.29 -2.79 1.37
CA CYS A 253 9.51 -2.65 2.58
C CYS A 253 9.26 -4.00 3.26
N ILE A 254 9.78 -4.16 4.48
CA ILE A 254 9.60 -5.43 5.21
C ILE A 254 8.13 -5.70 5.56
N PHE A 255 7.33 -4.64 5.70
CA PHE A 255 5.92 -4.72 6.09
C PHE A 255 5.02 -5.33 5.00
N GLU A 256 5.47 -5.33 3.74
CA GLU A 256 4.82 -6.07 2.65
C GLU A 256 4.80 -7.57 2.96
N TYR A 257 5.93 -8.13 3.40
CA TYR A 257 6.06 -9.54 3.75
C TYR A 257 5.28 -9.90 5.02
N VAL A 258 5.30 -9.02 6.03
CA VAL A 258 4.61 -9.25 7.31
C VAL A 258 3.10 -9.36 7.13
N TYR A 259 2.49 -8.39 6.44
CA TYR A 259 1.03 -8.23 6.46
C TYR A 259 0.44 -7.78 5.13
N PHE A 260 1.04 -6.77 4.48
CA PHE A 260 0.30 -5.99 3.49
C PHE A 260 0.11 -6.71 2.16
N ALA A 261 1.15 -7.42 1.67
CA ALA A 261 1.06 -8.16 0.43
C ALA A 261 0.21 -9.43 0.58
N ARG A 262 -0.31 -9.91 -0.53
CA ARG A 262 -0.97 -11.21 -0.57
C ARG A 262 0.06 -12.34 -0.45
N PRO A 263 -0.28 -13.45 0.24
CA PRO A 263 0.66 -14.54 0.46
C PRO A 263 1.07 -15.26 -0.83
N ASP A 264 0.21 -15.25 -1.85
CA ASP A 264 0.46 -15.84 -3.17
C ASP A 264 1.25 -14.91 -4.11
N SER A 265 1.82 -13.81 -3.61
CA SER A 265 2.68 -12.93 -4.38
C SER A 265 4.17 -13.24 -4.20
N LEU A 266 4.93 -12.96 -5.28
CA LEU A 266 6.37 -12.93 -5.31
C LEU A 266 6.81 -11.45 -5.39
N ILE A 267 7.64 -11.02 -4.44
CA ILE A 267 8.18 -9.64 -4.40
C ILE A 267 9.69 -9.74 -4.28
N ASP A 268 10.42 -9.15 -5.21
CA ASP A 268 11.90 -9.13 -5.24
C ASP A 268 12.50 -10.54 -5.03
N GLY A 269 11.91 -11.54 -5.70
CA GLY A 269 12.31 -12.95 -5.62
C GLY A 269 11.95 -13.68 -4.32
N VAL A 270 11.15 -13.07 -3.43
CA VAL A 270 10.70 -13.69 -2.18
C VAL A 270 9.21 -14.01 -2.23
N SER A 271 8.86 -15.29 -1.99
CA SER A 271 7.48 -15.70 -1.76
C SER A 271 7.00 -15.14 -0.41
N VAL A 272 5.92 -14.36 -0.43
CA VAL A 272 5.35 -13.78 0.79
C VAL A 272 4.86 -14.88 1.74
N TYR A 273 4.28 -15.95 1.21
CA TYR A 273 3.86 -17.10 2.02
C TYR A 273 5.04 -17.79 2.72
N ASP A 274 6.12 -18.09 2.01
CA ASP A 274 7.30 -18.74 2.60
C ASP A 274 7.97 -17.84 3.66
N ALA A 275 8.04 -16.53 3.40
CA ALA A 275 8.53 -15.56 4.39
C ALA A 275 7.71 -15.62 5.69
N ARG A 276 6.38 -15.68 5.59
CA ARG A 276 5.49 -15.78 6.76
C ARG A 276 5.61 -17.11 7.50
N LEU A 277 5.84 -18.22 6.79
CA LEU A 277 6.15 -19.51 7.43
C LEU A 277 7.44 -19.38 8.25
N ARG A 278 8.52 -18.87 7.65
CA ARG A 278 9.81 -18.66 8.33
C ARG A 278 9.70 -17.71 9.52
N MET A 279 8.92 -16.63 9.42
CA MET A 279 8.62 -15.78 10.58
C MET A 279 8.05 -16.59 11.75
N GLY A 280 7.14 -17.53 11.46
CA GLY A 280 6.60 -18.48 12.44
C GLY A 280 7.66 -19.40 13.06
N GLU A 281 8.66 -19.83 12.30
CA GLU A 281 9.78 -20.64 12.82
C GLU A 281 10.63 -19.87 13.82
N TYR A 282 11.08 -18.68 13.43
CA TYR A 282 11.87 -17.81 14.30
C TYR A 282 11.06 -17.39 15.55
N LEU A 283 9.76 -17.13 15.39
CA LEU A 283 8.88 -16.77 16.50
C LEU A 283 8.69 -17.94 17.47
N ALA A 284 8.57 -19.17 16.96
CA ALA A 284 8.56 -20.38 17.79
C ALA A 284 9.84 -20.47 18.63
N ASP A 285 11.02 -20.31 18.03
CA ASP A 285 12.28 -20.37 18.76
C ASP A 285 12.35 -19.33 19.88
N LYS A 286 11.83 -18.12 19.63
CA LYS A 286 11.76 -17.07 20.65
C LYS A 286 10.73 -17.38 21.73
N VAL A 287 9.55 -17.90 21.38
CA VAL A 287 8.53 -18.34 22.34
C VAL A 287 9.09 -19.43 23.26
N ALA A 288 9.81 -20.43 22.72
CA ALA A 288 10.42 -21.48 23.52
C ALA A 288 11.47 -20.97 24.52
N ARG A 289 12.18 -19.88 24.19
CA ARG A 289 13.13 -19.22 25.11
C ARG A 289 12.44 -18.40 26.21
N ASN A 290 11.30 -17.80 25.90
CA ASN A 290 10.68 -16.79 26.77
C ASN A 290 9.46 -17.30 27.54
N MET A 291 8.90 -18.45 27.15
CA MET A 291 7.69 -19.04 27.73
C MET A 291 7.88 -20.52 28.05
N ARG A 292 7.17 -21.00 29.08
CA ARG A 292 7.13 -22.43 29.41
C ARG A 292 6.11 -23.11 28.51
N LEU A 293 6.57 -23.91 27.55
CA LEU A 293 5.72 -24.55 26.56
C LEU A 293 4.63 -25.46 27.18
N GLY A 294 4.93 -26.11 28.32
CA GLY A 294 3.95 -26.94 29.04
C GLY A 294 2.77 -26.18 29.65
N ASP A 295 2.82 -24.84 29.67
CA ASP A 295 1.69 -24.01 30.10
C ASP A 295 0.76 -23.66 28.92
N ILE A 296 1.11 -23.97 27.68
CA ILE A 296 0.36 -23.62 26.47
C ILE A 296 -0.35 -24.88 25.95
N ASP A 297 -1.69 -24.86 25.93
CA ASP A 297 -2.47 -26.00 25.46
C ASP A 297 -2.65 -25.99 23.93
N VAL A 298 -2.71 -24.80 23.32
CA VAL A 298 -3.05 -24.65 21.90
C VAL A 298 -2.60 -23.29 21.34
N VAL A 299 -2.14 -23.30 20.09
CA VAL A 299 -1.82 -22.12 19.29
C VAL A 299 -3.01 -21.79 18.39
N MET A 300 -3.39 -20.51 18.35
CA MET A 300 -4.49 -20.03 17.50
C MET A 300 -4.09 -18.76 16.74
N PRO A 301 -4.32 -18.70 15.42
CA PRO A 301 -4.09 -17.48 14.65
C PRO A 301 -5.21 -16.46 14.88
N ILE A 302 -4.87 -15.19 14.74
CA ILE A 302 -5.82 -14.11 14.47
C ILE A 302 -5.94 -13.96 12.95
N PRO A 303 -7.08 -14.35 12.35
CA PRO A 303 -7.18 -14.46 10.90
C PRO A 303 -7.22 -13.09 10.18
N ASP A 304 -6.71 -12.99 8.94
CA ASP A 304 -6.25 -14.10 8.08
C ASP A 304 -4.72 -14.16 7.91
N SER A 305 -4.03 -13.04 8.07
CA SER A 305 -2.61 -12.81 7.77
C SER A 305 -1.66 -13.67 8.60
N SER A 306 -1.97 -13.85 9.89
CA SER A 306 -1.11 -14.59 10.83
C SER A 306 -1.16 -16.12 10.67
N ARG A 307 -2.11 -16.66 9.88
CA ARG A 307 -2.29 -18.12 9.74
C ARG A 307 -1.01 -18.88 9.39
N PRO A 308 -0.21 -18.48 8.37
CA PRO A 308 1.01 -19.22 8.02
C PRO A 308 2.01 -19.21 9.19
N ALA A 309 2.24 -18.06 9.82
CA ALA A 309 3.18 -17.93 10.93
C ALA A 309 2.72 -18.75 12.15
N ALA A 310 1.43 -18.70 12.50
CA ALA A 310 0.87 -19.45 13.62
C ALA A 310 0.92 -20.97 13.40
N MET A 311 0.60 -21.41 12.18
CA MET A 311 0.66 -22.82 11.79
C MET A 311 2.09 -23.35 11.88
N GLN A 312 3.05 -22.61 11.33
CA GLN A 312 4.46 -23.01 11.37
C GLN A 312 5.04 -22.96 12.79
N LEU A 313 4.65 -21.96 13.59
CA LEU A 313 5.01 -21.86 15.00
C LEU A 313 4.52 -23.08 15.80
N ALA A 314 3.24 -23.45 15.62
CA ALA A 314 2.66 -24.61 16.31
C ALA A 314 3.38 -25.90 15.92
N ALA A 315 3.63 -26.10 14.63
CA ALA A 315 4.36 -27.26 14.12
C ALA A 315 5.78 -27.34 14.70
N ARG A 316 6.51 -26.22 14.73
CA ARG A 316 7.89 -26.17 15.26
C ARG A 316 7.96 -26.40 16.76
N LEU A 317 6.97 -25.94 17.52
CA LEU A 317 6.88 -26.16 18.97
C LEU A 317 6.24 -27.51 19.35
N ASN A 318 5.77 -28.28 18.37
CA ASN A 318 4.98 -29.50 18.57
C ASN A 318 3.77 -29.25 19.50
N LEU A 319 3.05 -28.16 19.24
CA LEU A 319 1.81 -27.77 19.91
C LEU A 319 0.62 -27.92 18.96
N ASP A 320 -0.57 -28.12 19.53
CA ASP A 320 -1.80 -28.16 18.75
C ASP A 320 -2.08 -26.81 18.07
N TYR A 321 -2.48 -26.85 16.80
CA TYR A 321 -3.00 -25.70 16.07
C TYR A 321 -4.52 -25.79 15.96
N ARG A 322 -5.24 -24.72 16.31
CA ARG A 322 -6.71 -24.62 16.16
C ARG A 322 -7.14 -23.26 15.65
N GLU A 323 -8.15 -23.24 14.79
CA GLU A 323 -8.87 -22.02 14.46
C GLU A 323 -9.87 -21.71 15.58
N GLY A 324 -9.49 -20.84 16.52
CA GLY A 324 -10.41 -20.37 17.57
C GLY A 324 -11.22 -19.13 17.16
N LEU A 325 -10.70 -18.33 16.23
CA LEU A 325 -11.32 -17.08 15.77
C LEU A 325 -11.70 -17.20 14.30
N ILE A 326 -12.94 -16.83 13.97
CA ILE A 326 -13.44 -16.79 12.60
C ILE A 326 -13.72 -15.36 12.18
N LYS A 327 -13.12 -14.94 11.06
CA LYS A 327 -13.37 -13.63 10.47
C LYS A 327 -14.70 -13.60 9.73
N ASN A 328 -15.50 -12.59 10.03
CA ASN A 328 -16.76 -12.32 9.35
C ASN A 328 -16.47 -11.63 8.01
N ARG A 329 -16.55 -12.39 6.91
CA ARG A 329 -16.17 -11.94 5.56
C ARG A 329 -17.10 -10.88 4.97
N TYR A 330 -18.34 -10.81 5.46
CA TYR A 330 -19.41 -10.00 4.87
C TYR A 330 -19.75 -8.75 5.70
N VAL A 331 -18.83 -8.29 6.54
CA VAL A 331 -19.02 -7.09 7.35
C VAL A 331 -18.77 -5.87 6.47
N GLY A 332 -19.83 -5.14 6.14
CA GLY A 332 -19.74 -3.82 5.50
C GLY A 332 -19.20 -2.76 6.47
N ARG A 333 -18.91 -1.55 5.95
CA ARG A 333 -18.64 -0.39 6.81
C ARG A 333 -19.86 -0.17 7.73
N THR A 334 -19.65 -0.08 9.03
CA THR A 334 -20.74 0.17 9.99
C THR A 334 -21.34 1.55 9.71
N PHE A 335 -22.61 1.63 9.30
CA PHE A 335 -23.30 2.90 9.11
C PHE A 335 -23.36 3.67 10.43
N ILE A 336 -22.96 4.94 10.43
CA ILE A 336 -23.08 5.83 11.59
C ILE A 336 -24.57 6.10 11.80
N MET A 337 -25.17 5.44 12.81
CA MET A 337 -26.52 5.76 13.29
C MET A 337 -26.40 6.81 14.40
N PRO A 338 -27.19 7.91 14.40
CA PRO A 338 -27.16 8.90 15.48
C PRO A 338 -27.71 8.30 16.78
N GLY A 339 -26.87 8.20 17.81
CA GLY A 339 -27.26 7.72 19.14
C GLY A 339 -26.04 7.31 19.98
N GLN A 340 -25.87 7.92 21.17
CA GLN A 340 -24.71 7.77 22.06
C GLN A 340 -24.43 6.33 22.56
N ALA A 341 -25.35 5.39 22.37
CA ALA A 341 -25.25 4.03 22.92
C ALA A 341 -24.52 3.00 22.02
N VAL A 342 -24.12 3.34 20.78
CA VAL A 342 -23.56 2.35 19.83
C VAL A 342 -22.11 2.67 19.46
N ARG A 343 -21.19 2.61 20.43
CA ARG A 343 -19.74 2.81 20.18
C ARG A 343 -18.82 1.82 20.90
N ARG A 344 -19.23 0.55 21.06
CA ARG A 344 -18.40 -0.51 21.71
C ARG A 344 -18.52 -1.93 21.12
N LYS A 345 -18.70 -2.10 19.80
CA LYS A 345 -18.70 -3.45 19.18
C LYS A 345 -18.00 -3.51 17.81
N SER A 346 -16.78 -3.00 17.67
CA SER A 346 -16.06 -3.04 16.38
C SER A 346 -15.39 -4.39 16.13
N VAL A 347 -14.67 -4.98 17.09
CA VAL A 347 -13.97 -6.26 16.85
C VAL A 347 -14.93 -7.45 16.86
N ARG A 348 -15.93 -7.49 17.75
CA ARG A 348 -16.97 -8.55 17.73
C ARG A 348 -17.79 -8.58 16.44
N GLN A 349 -17.86 -7.48 15.70
CA GLN A 349 -18.46 -7.48 14.37
C GLN A 349 -17.53 -8.16 13.35
N LYS A 350 -16.21 -8.01 13.49
CA LYS A 350 -15.20 -8.54 12.57
C LYS A 350 -14.80 -9.98 12.84
N LEU A 351 -14.79 -10.41 14.10
CA LEU A 351 -14.32 -11.72 14.55
C LEU A 351 -15.35 -12.37 15.47
N ASN A 352 -15.51 -13.69 15.32
CA ASN A 352 -16.28 -14.54 16.21
C ASN A 352 -15.36 -15.56 16.89
N ALA A 353 -15.51 -15.74 18.20
CA ALA A 353 -14.77 -16.75 18.96
C ALA A 353 -15.57 -18.06 19.01
N ILE A 354 -14.92 -19.17 18.72
CA ILE A 354 -15.46 -20.52 18.87
C ILE A 354 -15.24 -20.95 20.33
N GLY A 355 -16.27 -20.74 21.17
CA GLY A 355 -16.15 -20.94 22.63
C GLY A 355 -15.60 -22.31 23.06
N MET A 356 -15.94 -23.37 22.34
CA MET A 356 -15.44 -24.73 22.61
C MET A 356 -13.92 -24.86 22.43
N GLU A 357 -13.29 -24.04 21.58
CA GLU A 357 -11.84 -24.07 21.38
C GLU A 357 -11.09 -23.37 22.51
N PHE A 358 -11.70 -22.39 23.19
CA PHE A 358 -11.08 -21.62 24.27
C PHE A 358 -11.34 -22.19 25.67
N LYS A 359 -12.51 -22.78 25.90
CA LYS A 359 -12.99 -23.12 27.26
C LYS A 359 -12.00 -24.02 28.02
N GLY A 360 -11.50 -23.52 29.14
CA GLY A 360 -10.62 -24.25 30.05
C GLY A 360 -9.19 -24.44 29.54
N LYS A 361 -8.78 -23.75 28.46
CA LYS A 361 -7.44 -23.85 27.88
C LYS A 361 -6.60 -22.60 28.14
N ASN A 362 -5.30 -22.78 28.22
CA ASN A 362 -4.28 -21.73 28.11
C ASN A 362 -3.89 -21.58 26.64
N VAL A 363 -4.27 -20.46 26.04
CA VAL A 363 -4.13 -20.26 24.58
C VAL A 363 -2.96 -19.35 24.26
N LEU A 364 -2.22 -19.66 23.19
CA LEU A 364 -1.28 -18.74 22.55
C LEU A 364 -1.92 -18.16 21.29
N LEU A 365 -2.31 -16.90 21.35
CA LEU A 365 -2.80 -16.16 20.20
C LEU A 365 -1.61 -15.61 19.41
N VAL A 366 -1.63 -15.79 18.09
CA VAL A 366 -0.62 -15.27 17.18
C VAL A 366 -1.25 -14.25 16.25
N ASP A 367 -0.72 -13.03 16.25
CA ASP A 367 -1.11 -11.96 15.33
C ASP A 367 0.05 -11.58 14.40
N ASP A 368 -0.23 -10.92 13.29
CA ASP A 368 0.83 -10.41 12.43
C ASP A 368 1.61 -9.26 13.09
N SER A 369 0.90 -8.33 13.73
CA SER A 369 1.48 -7.11 14.30
C SER A 369 0.58 -6.47 15.35
N ILE A 370 1.17 -5.64 16.22
CA ILE A 370 0.43 -4.84 17.20
C ILE A 370 0.77 -3.36 16.97
N VAL A 371 -0.24 -2.57 16.57
CA VAL A 371 -0.07 -1.14 16.24
C VAL A 371 -0.61 -0.24 17.36
N ARG A 372 -1.94 -0.11 17.50
CA ARG A 372 -2.59 0.67 18.57
C ARG A 372 -2.93 -0.19 19.82
N GLY A 373 -2.91 -1.51 19.68
CA GLY A 373 -3.26 -2.48 20.73
C GLY A 373 -4.75 -2.55 21.12
N THR A 374 -5.61 -1.65 20.64
CA THR A 374 -7.06 -1.67 20.91
C THR A 374 -7.73 -2.95 20.40
N THR A 375 -7.39 -3.37 19.17
CA THR A 375 -7.89 -4.62 18.60
C THR A 375 -7.37 -5.83 19.35
N SER A 376 -6.06 -5.89 19.64
CA SER A 376 -5.45 -6.98 20.42
C SER A 376 -6.10 -7.12 21.79
N ARG A 377 -6.39 -5.99 22.47
CA ARG A 377 -7.13 -5.99 23.74
C ARG A 377 -8.53 -6.57 23.63
N GLU A 378 -9.31 -6.13 22.63
CA GLU A 378 -10.66 -6.68 22.41
C GLU A 378 -10.62 -8.18 22.08
N ILE A 379 -9.59 -8.65 21.37
CA ILE A 379 -9.39 -10.09 21.07
C ILE A 379 -9.08 -10.87 22.34
N VAL A 380 -8.19 -10.36 23.21
CA VAL A 380 -7.89 -11.00 24.49
C VAL A 380 -9.14 -11.06 25.37
N ASP A 381 -9.91 -9.97 25.45
CA ASP A 381 -11.19 -9.93 26.17
C ASP A 381 -12.19 -10.95 25.60
N MET A 382 -12.24 -11.13 24.27
CA MET A 382 -13.06 -12.17 23.63
C MET A 382 -12.62 -13.58 23.99
N ALA A 383 -11.32 -13.86 23.98
CA ALA A 383 -10.78 -15.17 24.36
C ALA A 383 -11.09 -15.51 25.82
N ARG A 384 -10.93 -14.56 26.75
CA ARG A 384 -11.30 -14.73 28.15
C ARG A 384 -12.81 -14.93 28.32
N ALA A 385 -13.63 -14.14 27.64
CA ALA A 385 -15.08 -14.30 27.66
C ALA A 385 -15.55 -15.64 27.07
N ALA A 386 -14.78 -16.22 26.15
CA ALA A 386 -15.00 -17.56 25.59
C ALA A 386 -14.56 -18.70 26.53
N GLY A 387 -13.93 -18.36 27.66
CA GLY A 387 -13.57 -19.29 28.73
C GLY A 387 -12.10 -19.71 28.77
N ALA A 388 -11.19 -18.98 28.10
CA ALA A 388 -9.75 -19.22 28.23
C ALA A 388 -9.26 -18.97 29.66
N ASN A 389 -8.41 -19.85 30.18
CA ASN A 389 -7.79 -19.73 31.52
C ASN A 389 -6.70 -18.65 31.50
N LYS A 390 -5.72 -18.83 30.61
CA LYS A 390 -4.66 -17.87 30.30
C LYS A 390 -4.67 -17.54 28.81
N VAL A 391 -4.33 -16.30 28.48
CA VAL A 391 -4.20 -15.80 27.11
C VAL A 391 -2.80 -15.24 26.95
N TYR A 392 -1.94 -16.02 26.32
CA TYR A 392 -0.64 -15.60 25.84
C TYR A 392 -0.78 -14.98 24.44
N PHE A 393 0.12 -14.06 24.11
CA PHE A 393 0.08 -13.37 22.84
C PHE A 393 1.47 -13.38 22.19
N ALA A 394 1.53 -13.64 20.88
CA ALA A 394 2.75 -13.51 20.10
C ALA A 394 2.49 -12.69 18.83
N SER A 395 3.43 -11.82 18.49
CA SER A 395 3.39 -10.97 17.29
C SER A 395 4.49 -11.40 16.33
N ALA A 396 4.12 -11.72 15.08
CA ALA A 396 5.07 -12.09 14.03
C ALA A 396 5.95 -10.92 13.55
N ALA A 397 5.55 -9.69 13.83
CA ALA A 397 6.36 -8.50 13.68
C ALA A 397 6.97 -8.04 15.02
N PRO A 398 8.09 -7.29 14.99
CA PRO A 398 8.57 -6.52 16.13
C PRO A 398 7.59 -5.42 16.55
N PRO A 399 7.80 -4.77 17.71
CA PRO A 399 6.95 -3.67 18.15
C PRO A 399 7.03 -2.49 17.17
N VAL A 400 5.88 -2.03 16.67
CA VAL A 400 5.79 -0.84 15.82
C VAL A 400 5.93 0.42 16.68
N ARG A 401 7.07 1.13 16.56
CA ARG A 401 7.44 2.27 17.42
C ARG A 401 7.50 3.60 16.68
N PHE A 402 7.49 3.58 15.36
CA PHE A 402 7.59 4.76 14.51
C PHE A 402 6.56 4.72 13.38
N PRO A 403 6.06 5.88 12.92
CA PRO A 403 5.11 5.93 11.81
C PRO A 403 5.82 5.63 10.47
N ASN A 404 5.19 4.87 9.59
CA ASN A 404 5.67 4.75 8.21
C ASN A 404 5.35 6.03 7.41
N VAL A 405 6.33 6.53 6.66
CA VAL A 405 6.23 7.77 5.86
C VAL A 405 6.40 7.51 4.36
N TYR A 406 6.41 6.23 3.98
CA TYR A 406 6.66 5.77 2.61
C TYR A 406 5.41 5.23 1.92
N GLY A 407 4.24 5.37 2.56
CA GLY A 407 2.94 5.09 1.97
C GLY A 407 2.10 4.08 2.72
N ILE A 408 2.60 3.41 3.78
CA ILE A 408 1.74 2.62 4.67
C ILE A 408 1.07 3.58 5.64
N ASP A 409 -0.26 3.53 5.72
CA ASP A 409 -0.95 4.36 6.71
C ASP A 409 -0.74 3.79 8.10
N MET A 410 0.05 4.49 8.90
CA MET A 410 0.26 4.21 10.31
C MET A 410 -0.22 5.40 11.14
N PRO A 411 -0.74 5.16 12.36
CA PRO A 411 -1.15 6.23 13.24
C PRO A 411 0.05 7.08 13.69
N THR A 412 -0.24 8.17 14.39
CA THR A 412 0.83 9.02 14.93
C THR A 412 1.65 8.28 15.97
N GLN A 413 2.89 8.72 16.21
CA GLN A 413 3.79 8.04 17.14
C GLN A 413 3.21 7.92 18.57
N SER A 414 2.42 8.91 19.02
CA SER A 414 1.77 8.89 20.35
C SER A 414 0.61 7.90 20.44
N GLU A 415 0.03 7.50 19.31
CA GLU A 415 -1.05 6.51 19.25
C GLU A 415 -0.53 5.06 19.15
N LEU A 416 0.77 4.86 18.90
CA LEU A 416 1.39 3.54 18.88
C LEU A 416 1.56 3.02 20.31
N ILE A 417 1.08 1.80 20.58
CA ILE A 417 1.13 1.23 21.93
C ILE A 417 2.55 0.97 22.40
N ALA A 418 3.47 0.66 21.49
CA ALA A 418 4.85 0.35 21.83
C ALA A 418 5.71 1.61 22.07
N THR A 419 5.24 2.81 21.77
CA THR A 419 6.03 4.03 22.00
C THR A 419 6.31 4.22 23.49
N GLY A 420 7.59 4.21 23.86
CA GLY A 420 8.05 4.36 25.24
C GLY A 420 7.65 3.23 26.19
N ARG A 421 7.22 2.07 25.67
CA ARG A 421 6.81 0.91 26.47
C ARG A 421 7.65 -0.34 26.18
N ASN A 422 7.86 -1.16 27.21
CA ASN A 422 8.42 -2.50 27.09
C ASN A 422 7.32 -3.57 26.90
N ASP A 423 7.73 -4.82 26.63
CA ASP A 423 6.81 -5.91 26.31
C ASP A 423 5.83 -6.23 27.46
N GLU A 424 6.27 -6.13 28.73
CA GLU A 424 5.42 -6.36 29.91
C GLU A 424 4.36 -5.28 30.09
N GLU A 425 4.73 -4.02 29.86
CA GLU A 425 3.80 -2.88 29.87
C GLU A 425 2.75 -3.01 28.77
N ILE A 426 3.16 -3.47 27.59
CA ILE A 426 2.24 -3.70 26.47
C ILE A 426 1.33 -4.89 26.76
N ALA A 427 1.86 -6.00 27.28
CA ALA A 427 1.08 -7.18 27.68
C ALA A 427 -0.03 -6.78 28.67
N ARG A 428 0.31 -6.00 29.70
CA ARG A 428 -0.66 -5.46 30.66
C ARG A 428 -1.69 -4.54 30.00
N ALA A 429 -1.27 -3.69 29.08
CA ALA A 429 -2.16 -2.75 28.39
C ALA A 429 -3.19 -3.47 27.49
N ILE A 430 -2.82 -4.60 26.89
CA ILE A 430 -3.74 -5.44 26.10
C ILE A 430 -4.47 -6.52 26.93
N GLY A 431 -4.11 -6.71 28.20
CA GLY A 431 -4.72 -7.70 29.11
C GLY A 431 -4.24 -9.15 28.92
N ALA A 432 -3.14 -9.34 28.18
CA ALA A 432 -2.52 -10.65 27.99
C ALA A 432 -1.73 -11.07 29.23
N ASP A 433 -1.65 -12.38 29.50
CA ASP A 433 -0.85 -12.93 30.60
C ASP A 433 0.66 -12.80 30.33
N SER A 434 1.06 -12.86 29.06
CA SER A 434 2.41 -12.54 28.60
C SER A 434 2.40 -12.30 27.08
N LEU A 435 3.41 -11.58 26.60
CA LEU A 435 3.55 -11.15 25.21
C LEU A 435 4.97 -11.44 24.71
N VAL A 436 5.07 -11.99 23.50
CA VAL A 436 6.34 -12.16 22.78
C VAL A 436 6.25 -11.46 21.43
N TYR A 437 7.10 -10.47 21.19
CA TYR A 437 7.30 -9.92 19.85
C TYR A 437 8.40 -10.66 19.11
N GLN A 438 8.32 -10.74 17.79
CA GLN A 438 9.45 -11.14 16.95
C GLN A 438 10.64 -10.19 17.11
N ASP A 439 11.86 -10.71 17.00
CA ASP A 439 13.06 -9.87 16.88
C ASP A 439 13.17 -9.29 15.47
N LEU A 440 13.57 -8.02 15.35
CA LEU A 440 13.72 -7.36 14.04
C LEU A 440 14.73 -8.09 13.16
N HIS A 441 15.86 -8.50 13.75
CA HIS A 441 16.87 -9.29 13.07
C HIS A 441 16.27 -10.58 12.49
N ASP A 442 15.53 -11.34 13.30
CA ASP A 442 14.98 -12.63 12.90
C ASP A 442 13.86 -12.48 11.85
N MET A 443 13.06 -11.40 11.95
CA MET A 443 12.10 -11.05 10.90
C MET A 443 12.82 -10.75 9.57
N GLN A 444 13.89 -9.95 9.59
CA GLN A 444 14.67 -9.68 8.37
C GLN A 444 15.33 -10.96 7.85
N GLN A 445 15.83 -11.82 8.76
CA GLN A 445 16.45 -13.09 8.40
C GLN A 445 15.47 -14.04 7.72
N SER A 446 14.21 -14.10 8.19
CA SER A 446 13.15 -14.91 7.58
C SER A 446 12.93 -14.61 6.09
N VAL A 447 13.18 -13.37 5.67
CA VAL A 447 13.12 -12.94 4.27
C VAL A 447 14.45 -13.21 3.54
N ARG A 448 15.60 -12.96 4.20
CA ARG A 448 16.93 -13.23 3.66
C ARG A 448 17.20 -14.69 3.36
N ASP A 449 16.65 -15.61 4.16
CA ASP A 449 16.81 -17.04 3.92
C ASP A 449 16.25 -17.48 2.57
N ILE A 450 15.26 -16.75 2.04
CA ILE A 450 14.63 -17.00 0.74
C ILE A 450 15.42 -16.31 -0.36
N ASN A 451 15.73 -15.02 -0.17
CA ASN A 451 16.58 -14.27 -1.08
C ASN A 451 17.75 -13.58 -0.35
N PRO A 452 18.94 -14.21 -0.31
CA PRO A 452 20.11 -13.67 0.37
C PRO A 452 20.64 -12.36 -0.24
N LYS A 453 20.21 -11.99 -1.45
CA LYS A 453 20.58 -10.72 -2.08
C LYS A 453 19.95 -9.51 -1.36
N LEU A 454 18.90 -9.71 -0.56
CA LEU A 454 18.23 -8.66 0.20
C LEU A 454 19.01 -8.35 1.49
N SER A 455 20.08 -7.56 1.36
CA SER A 455 20.97 -7.22 2.47
C SER A 455 20.40 -6.14 3.41
N ARG A 456 19.41 -5.37 2.99
CA ARG A 456 18.79 -4.31 3.78
C ARG A 456 17.29 -4.25 3.50
N PHE A 457 16.51 -3.80 4.48
CA PHE A 457 15.07 -3.62 4.37
C PHE A 457 14.67 -2.24 4.87
N GLU A 458 13.59 -1.70 4.32
CA GLU A 458 12.93 -0.53 4.89
C GLU A 458 12.08 -1.04 6.07
N ALA A 459 12.62 -0.82 7.27
CA ALA A 459 12.07 -1.27 8.55
C ALA A 459 11.85 -0.10 9.52
N SER A 460 11.72 1.14 9.01
CA SER A 460 11.76 2.36 9.80
C SER A 460 10.66 2.40 10.87
N CYS A 461 9.53 1.75 10.62
CA CYS A 461 8.45 1.63 11.61
C CYS A 461 8.84 0.85 12.88
N PHE A 462 9.92 0.07 12.84
CA PHE A 462 10.45 -0.72 13.96
C PHE A 462 11.69 -0.07 14.59
N ASP A 463 12.69 0.32 13.78
CA ASP A 463 14.00 0.81 14.24
C ASP A 463 14.16 2.35 14.19
N GLY A 464 13.29 3.05 13.47
CA GLY A 464 13.35 4.50 13.28
C GLY A 464 14.39 4.93 12.24
N GLU A 465 14.99 4.00 11.49
CA GLU A 465 15.99 4.29 10.47
C GLU A 465 15.33 4.49 9.10
N TYR A 466 15.06 5.74 8.74
CA TYR A 466 14.46 6.11 7.46
C TYR A 466 15.54 6.21 6.36
N VAL A 467 15.47 5.31 5.38
CA VAL A 467 16.49 5.16 4.33
C VAL A 467 16.71 6.41 3.46
N THR A 468 15.70 7.28 3.33
CA THR A 468 15.81 8.52 2.52
C THR A 468 16.62 9.62 3.18
N GLY A 469 16.95 9.50 4.48
CA GLY A 469 17.84 10.43 5.20
C GLY A 469 17.25 11.81 5.50
N ASP A 470 16.01 12.09 5.07
CA ASP A 470 15.35 13.40 5.22
C ASP A 470 14.24 13.42 6.28
N ILE A 471 14.11 12.34 7.06
CA ILE A 471 13.10 12.22 8.11
C ILE A 471 13.70 12.58 9.46
N THR A 472 13.32 13.76 9.97
CA THR A 472 13.75 14.26 11.27
C THR A 472 12.63 14.14 12.31
N ALA A 473 12.97 14.32 13.60
CA ALA A 473 11.98 14.38 14.67
C ALA A 473 10.94 15.49 14.43
N GLU A 474 11.36 16.64 13.88
CA GLU A 474 10.47 17.76 13.52
C GLU A 474 9.54 17.40 12.35
N TYR A 475 10.00 16.59 11.40
CA TYR A 475 9.13 16.05 10.35
C TYR A 475 8.02 15.18 10.96
N LEU A 476 8.38 14.24 11.83
CA LEU A 476 7.42 13.34 12.48
C LEU A 476 6.44 14.09 13.38
N ALA A 477 6.91 15.10 14.11
CA ALA A 477 6.07 15.95 14.95
C ALA A 477 5.02 16.73 14.11
N ARG A 478 5.45 17.31 12.98
CA ARG A 478 4.53 18.00 12.04
C ARG A 478 3.51 17.05 11.43
N LEU A 479 3.92 15.84 11.09
CA LEU A 479 3.02 14.81 10.58
C LEU A 479 1.95 14.45 11.64
N GLY A 480 2.34 14.37 12.91
CA GLY A 480 1.43 14.19 14.04
C GLY A 480 0.39 15.31 14.18
N GLN A 481 0.82 16.57 14.10
CA GLN A 481 -0.06 17.74 14.18
C GLN A 481 -1.08 17.79 13.03
N SER A 482 -0.62 17.56 11.79
CA SER A 482 -1.49 17.59 10.61
C SER A 482 -2.59 16.51 10.57
N ARG A 483 -2.43 15.43 11.34
CA ARG A 483 -3.46 14.39 11.52
C ARG A 483 -4.42 14.69 12.67
N ALA A 484 -4.01 15.54 13.62
CA ALA A 484 -4.78 15.90 14.80
C ALA A 484 -5.74 17.08 14.55
N GLU A 485 -5.47 17.93 13.56
CA GLU A 485 -6.39 18.96 13.09
C GLU A 485 -7.48 18.34 12.20
N PRO A 486 -8.75 18.27 12.67
CA PRO A 486 -9.86 18.12 11.74
C PRO A 486 -9.93 19.43 10.95
N GLY A 487 -9.83 19.36 9.62
CA GLY A 487 -9.69 20.52 8.73
C GLY A 487 -10.31 21.80 9.28
N GLU A 488 -9.45 22.74 9.70
CA GLU A 488 -9.91 24.08 10.00
C GLU A 488 -10.48 24.66 8.71
N GLU A 489 -11.80 24.89 8.74
CA GLU A 489 -12.48 25.79 7.83
C GLU A 489 -11.72 27.11 7.83
N GLY A 490 -10.92 27.33 6.80
CA GLY A 490 -10.36 28.63 6.46
C GLY A 490 -11.48 29.56 6.03
N GLY A 491 -12.19 30.11 7.01
CA GLY A 491 -12.98 31.33 6.88
C GLY A 491 -12.06 32.51 6.61
N ALA A 492 -11.46 32.56 5.42
CA ALA A 492 -10.92 33.78 4.87
C ALA A 492 -12.08 34.48 4.16
N SER A 493 -12.53 35.59 4.73
CA SER A 493 -13.49 36.52 4.16
C SER A 493 -12.98 37.03 2.80
N GLY A 494 -13.29 36.30 1.74
CA GLY A 494 -13.17 36.77 0.37
C GLY A 494 -14.39 37.61 0.04
N LEU A 495 -14.20 38.93 -0.04
CA LEU A 495 -15.17 39.90 -0.54
C LEU A 495 -15.81 39.40 -1.84
N GLN A 496 -17.07 38.99 -1.78
CA GLN A 496 -17.92 38.76 -2.94
C GLN A 496 -18.17 40.10 -3.63
N PHE A 497 -17.40 40.39 -4.68
CA PHE A 497 -17.78 41.41 -5.66
C PHE A 497 -18.91 40.84 -6.51
N ASN A 498 -20.13 41.20 -6.13
CA ASN A 498 -21.35 40.93 -6.87
C ASN A 498 -21.39 41.84 -8.11
N MET A 499 -20.94 41.35 -9.28
CA MET A 499 -21.22 42.02 -10.55
C MET A 499 -22.57 41.52 -11.07
N GLY A 500 -23.61 42.30 -10.77
CA GLY A 500 -24.93 42.12 -11.35
C GLY A 500 -24.90 42.34 -12.86
N TYR A 501 -25.50 41.41 -13.60
CA TYR A 501 -26.04 41.69 -14.92
C TYR A 501 -27.55 41.69 -14.81
N ALA A 502 -28.12 42.89 -14.87
CA ALA A 502 -29.53 43.10 -15.15
C ALA A 502 -29.78 42.71 -16.62
N ALA A 503 -30.69 41.77 -16.85
CA ALA A 503 -31.32 41.59 -18.15
C ALA A 503 -32.73 42.17 -18.05
N SER A 504 -32.91 43.32 -18.68
CA SER A 504 -34.19 43.97 -18.97
C SER A 504 -34.83 43.34 -20.21
N ASP A 505 -36.11 43.00 -20.07
CA ASP A 505 -37.22 43.07 -21.04
C ASP A 505 -36.92 43.01 -22.55
N ALA A 506 -37.39 41.92 -23.17
CA ALA A 506 -38.28 41.93 -24.34
C ALA A 506 -38.96 40.55 -24.49
#